data_AF-B8IR64-F1
#
_entry.id   AF-B8IR64-F1
#
_cell.length_a   1.000
_cell.length_b   1.000
_cell.length_c   1.000
_cell.angle_alpha   90.00
_cell.angle_beta   90.00
_cell.angle_gamma   90.00
#
_symmetry.space_group_name_H-M   'P 1'
#
loop_
_entity.id
_entity.type
_entity.pdbx_description
1 polymer ?
#
loop_
_entity_poly.entity_id
_entity_poly.type
_entity_poly.pdbx_seq_one_letter_code
_entity_poly.pdbx_strand_id
1 'polypeptide(L)'
;MSRSDDRMTARPPDMVGRSRLRHLLRCHRGGLATLLFLCVAAMTMLAGPAVAAPLRLVALGDSLTAGHGLPAEAAFPAVLERALKEKGLDVTVANAGVSGDTATGGLDRVDWSVPDGTDGVILELGANDMLRGTDPAVTEKALDAIIARLKERGIPVMLAGMKAARNLGPDYVARFDALYPRLAERHGLMLYPFFLDGVATDRSLTLPDGLHPTAKGVERIVAGILPSVESFATRLRKAP
;
A
#
# COMPACT_ATOMS: atom_id res chain seq x y z
N MET A 1 41.63 89.57 -48.48
CA MET A 1 42.22 88.54 -47.61
C MET A 1 41.74 87.18 -48.13
N SER A 2 42.53 86.49 -48.97
CA SER A 2 43.45 85.38 -48.61
C SER A 2 42.63 84.11 -48.24
N ARG A 3 42.63 82.96 -48.93
CA ARG A 3 43.63 82.08 -49.62
C ARG A 3 42.83 81.20 -50.62
N SER A 4 43.20 80.99 -51.88
CA SER A 4 44.26 80.12 -52.47
C SER A 4 44.11 78.60 -52.26
N ASP A 5 44.38 77.87 -53.37
CA ASP A 5 44.67 76.43 -53.57
C ASP A 5 43.49 75.61 -54.10
N ASP A 6 43.32 75.36 -55.40
CA ASP A 6 44.20 74.85 -56.48
C ASP A 6 44.37 73.31 -56.48
N ARG A 7 44.09 72.73 -57.67
CA ARG A 7 44.44 71.40 -58.20
C ARG A 7 43.65 70.16 -57.80
N MET A 8 43.56 69.12 -58.62
CA MET A 8 43.67 68.89 -60.07
C MET A 8 43.42 67.37 -60.22
N THR A 9 42.41 67.00 -61.00
CA THR A 9 42.28 65.80 -61.87
C THR A 9 42.74 64.40 -61.42
N ALA A 10 41.88 63.41 -61.60
CA ALA A 10 42.23 62.16 -62.33
C ALA A 10 40.97 61.42 -62.83
N ARG A 11 41.03 60.95 -64.09
CA ARG A 11 40.03 60.10 -64.77
C ARG A 11 40.16 58.62 -64.34
N PRO A 12 39.12 57.79 -64.50
CA PRO A 12 39.16 56.38 -64.13
C PRO A 12 39.70 55.49 -65.27
N PRO A 13 40.14 54.25 -64.99
CA PRO A 13 40.27 53.22 -65.99
C PRO A 13 39.15 52.17 -65.90
N ASP A 14 38.80 51.67 -67.08
CA ASP A 14 37.77 50.67 -67.37
C ASP A 14 38.14 49.23 -67.00
N MET A 15 37.07 48.48 -66.71
CA MET A 15 36.75 47.09 -67.09
C MET A 15 37.74 45.92 -66.91
N VAL A 16 37.12 44.80 -66.48
CA VAL A 16 37.25 43.40 -66.96
C VAL A 16 37.63 42.38 -65.89
N GLY A 17 36.64 41.51 -65.59
CA GLY A 17 36.85 40.07 -65.49
C GLY A 17 37.18 39.49 -64.12
N ARG A 18 36.24 38.71 -63.56
CA ARG A 18 36.39 37.24 -63.52
C ARG A 18 35.13 36.58 -62.98
N SER A 19 34.58 35.74 -63.83
CA SER A 19 33.72 34.63 -63.49
C SER A 19 34.35 33.78 -62.37
N ARG A 20 33.51 33.36 -61.41
CA ARG A 20 33.54 32.08 -60.66
C ARG A 20 33.00 32.30 -59.25
N LEU A 21 31.68 32.37 -59.09
CA LEU A 21 31.07 32.00 -57.82
C LEU A 21 29.59 31.63 -58.00
N ARG A 22 29.31 30.61 -58.81
CA ARG A 22 27.99 29.95 -58.86
C ARG A 22 28.13 28.46 -58.54
N HIS A 23 28.72 28.14 -57.40
CA HIS A 23 28.62 26.82 -56.80
C HIS A 23 28.93 26.96 -55.32
N LEU A 24 27.91 27.21 -54.48
CA LEU A 24 28.01 26.93 -53.03
C LEU A 24 26.68 27.06 -52.27
N LEU A 25 25.53 26.99 -52.93
CA LEU A 25 24.23 27.00 -52.25
C LEU A 25 23.34 25.90 -52.82
N ARG A 26 23.73 24.63 -52.60
CA ARG A 26 22.80 23.50 -52.63
C ARG A 26 22.43 23.14 -51.19
N CYS A 27 21.30 23.72 -50.75
CA CYS A 27 20.33 23.18 -49.80
C CYS A 27 20.83 22.13 -48.79
N HIS A 28 21.29 22.57 -47.63
CA HIS A 28 21.19 21.84 -46.36
C HIS A 28 19.74 21.87 -45.81
N ARG A 29 18.75 21.49 -46.63
CA ARG A 29 17.33 21.49 -46.21
C ARG A 29 16.85 20.17 -45.58
N GLY A 30 17.69 19.11 -45.59
CA GLY A 30 17.34 17.79 -45.04
C GLY A 30 17.94 17.44 -43.68
N GLY A 31 18.96 18.17 -43.19
CA GLY A 31 19.67 17.80 -41.95
C GLY A 31 18.91 18.15 -40.67
N LEU A 32 18.22 19.29 -40.66
CA LEU A 32 17.61 19.83 -39.43
C LEU A 32 16.34 19.05 -39.02
N ALA A 33 15.53 18.61 -39.99
CA ALA A 33 14.36 17.76 -39.73
C ALA A 33 14.75 16.36 -39.23
N THR A 34 15.87 15.83 -39.70
CA THR A 34 16.38 14.50 -39.32
C THR A 34 17.03 14.52 -37.93
N LEU A 35 17.74 15.60 -37.55
CA LEU A 35 18.28 15.78 -36.20
C LEU A 35 17.17 15.96 -35.14
N LEU A 36 16.10 16.70 -35.46
CA LEU A 36 14.98 16.91 -34.54
C LEU A 36 14.20 15.62 -34.28
N PHE A 37 14.08 14.74 -35.28
CA PHE A 37 13.44 13.43 -35.15
C PHE A 37 14.29 12.45 -34.29
N LEU A 38 15.62 12.50 -34.39
CA LEU A 38 16.51 11.69 -33.56
C LEU A 38 16.50 12.11 -32.08
N CYS A 39 16.37 13.41 -31.78
CA CYS A 39 16.29 13.88 -30.39
C CYS A 39 14.97 13.47 -29.69
N VAL A 40 13.84 13.46 -30.40
CA VAL A 40 12.55 13.01 -29.84
C VAL A 40 12.54 11.50 -29.62
N ALA A 41 13.10 10.71 -30.54
CA ALA A 41 13.22 9.26 -30.39
C ALA A 41 14.18 8.85 -29.24
N ALA A 42 15.20 9.65 -28.96
CA ALA A 42 16.11 9.44 -27.83
C ALA A 42 15.47 9.79 -26.47
N MET A 43 14.56 10.77 -26.41
CA MET A 43 13.84 11.13 -25.18
C MET A 43 12.76 10.12 -24.77
N THR A 44 12.18 9.36 -25.71
CA THR A 44 11.21 8.29 -25.39
C THR A 44 11.85 7.03 -24.81
N MET A 45 13.18 6.87 -24.91
CA MET A 45 13.91 5.68 -24.45
C MET A 45 14.35 5.72 -22.97
N LEU A 46 14.15 6.85 -22.28
CA LEU A 46 14.51 6.98 -20.85
C LEU A 46 13.34 6.76 -19.88
N ALA A 47 12.12 6.53 -20.36
CA ALA A 47 11.00 6.16 -19.51
C ALA A 47 11.03 4.64 -19.25
N GLY A 48 11.95 4.21 -18.38
CA GLY A 48 11.88 2.87 -17.80
C GLY A 48 10.56 2.69 -17.01
N PRO A 49 10.06 1.46 -16.84
CA PRO A 49 8.87 1.23 -16.03
C PRO A 49 9.09 1.80 -14.63
N ALA A 50 8.24 2.73 -14.20
CA ALA A 50 8.23 3.19 -12.83
C ALA A 50 7.89 1.99 -11.94
N VAL A 51 8.87 1.49 -11.19
CA VAL A 51 8.64 0.46 -10.17
C VAL A 51 7.82 1.12 -9.08
N ALA A 52 6.54 0.78 -8.99
CA ALA A 52 5.68 1.27 -7.92
C ALA A 52 6.28 0.85 -6.57
N ALA A 53 6.26 1.75 -5.58
CA ALA A 53 6.72 1.41 -4.24
C ALA A 53 5.90 0.23 -3.67
N PRO A 54 6.50 -0.63 -2.83
CA PRO A 54 5.75 -1.70 -2.17
C PRO A 54 4.59 -1.13 -1.36
N LEU A 55 3.43 -1.79 -1.40
CA LEU A 55 2.33 -1.45 -0.49
C LEU A 55 2.76 -1.74 0.95
N ARG A 56 2.45 -0.84 1.87
CA ARG A 56 2.79 -0.93 3.29
C ARG A 56 1.52 -1.23 4.08
N LEU A 57 1.31 -2.51 4.38
CA LEU A 57 0.22 -2.95 5.24
C LEU A 57 0.69 -3.04 6.69
N VAL A 58 -0.23 -2.79 7.63
CA VAL A 58 -0.06 -3.09 9.05
C VAL A 58 -1.13 -4.07 9.49
N ALA A 59 -0.72 -5.18 10.11
CA ALA A 59 -1.64 -6.05 10.82
C ALA A 59 -1.70 -5.61 12.29
N LEU A 60 -2.77 -4.90 12.65
CA LEU A 60 -3.04 -4.44 14.01
C LEU A 60 -3.91 -5.47 14.71
N GLY A 61 -3.34 -6.19 15.69
CA GLY A 61 -4.11 -7.19 16.41
C GLY A 61 -3.52 -7.69 17.71
N ASP A 62 -3.96 -8.86 18.15
CA ASP A 62 -3.57 -9.44 19.44
C ASP A 62 -2.51 -10.55 19.31
N SER A 63 -2.58 -11.60 20.13
CA SER A 63 -1.69 -12.76 20.09
C SER A 63 -1.80 -13.55 18.78
N LEU A 64 -2.99 -13.56 18.16
CA LEU A 64 -3.24 -14.24 16.89
C LEU A 64 -2.46 -13.58 15.76
N THR A 65 -2.39 -12.24 15.76
CA THR A 65 -1.53 -11.46 14.87
C THR A 65 -0.06 -11.53 15.27
N ALA A 66 0.26 -11.47 16.57
CA ALA A 66 1.64 -11.46 17.06
C ALA A 66 2.41 -12.75 16.74
N GLY A 67 1.70 -13.88 16.60
CA GLY A 67 2.31 -15.20 16.47
C GLY A 67 2.72 -15.77 17.83
N HIS A 68 1.82 -15.73 18.81
CA HIS A 68 2.10 -16.22 20.16
C HIS A 68 2.66 -17.65 20.16
N GLY A 69 3.79 -17.84 20.84
CA GLY A 69 4.47 -19.14 20.93
C GLY A 69 5.13 -19.61 19.63
N LEU A 70 5.18 -18.78 18.60
CA LEU A 70 5.78 -19.07 17.30
C LEU A 70 7.04 -18.22 17.07
N PRO A 71 7.98 -18.69 16.24
CA PRO A 71 9.04 -17.83 15.73
C PRO A 71 8.45 -16.77 14.79
N ALA A 72 9.15 -15.63 14.63
CA ALA A 72 8.63 -14.45 13.94
C ALA A 72 8.22 -14.72 12.48
N GLU A 73 8.97 -15.58 11.77
CA GLU A 73 8.71 -15.99 10.39
C GLU A 73 7.44 -16.84 10.21
N ALA A 74 6.93 -17.41 11.31
CA ALA A 74 5.69 -18.18 11.37
C ALA A 74 4.51 -17.37 11.91
N ALA A 75 4.71 -16.10 12.31
CA ALA A 75 3.63 -15.21 12.69
C ALA A 75 2.76 -14.83 11.48
N PHE A 76 1.48 -14.51 11.73
CA PHE A 76 0.51 -14.22 10.68
C PHE A 76 0.99 -13.17 9.65
N PRO A 77 1.54 -12.00 10.04
CA PRO A 77 1.98 -10.99 9.09
C PRO A 77 3.08 -11.48 8.14
N ALA A 78 4.05 -12.25 8.67
CA ALA A 78 5.17 -12.77 7.89
C ALA A 78 4.72 -13.85 6.89
N VAL A 79 3.81 -14.75 7.32
CA VAL A 79 3.25 -15.78 6.43
C VAL A 79 2.35 -15.14 5.36
N LEU A 80 1.55 -14.14 5.73
CA LEU A 80 0.72 -13.39 4.79
C LEU A 80 1.55 -12.64 3.75
N GLU A 81 2.61 -11.94 4.18
CA GLU A 81 3.51 -11.22 3.27
C GLU A 81 4.11 -12.15 2.23
N ARG A 82 4.63 -13.31 2.66
CA ARG A 82 5.18 -14.32 1.75
C ARG A 82 4.13 -14.81 0.74
N ALA A 83 2.93 -15.11 1.21
CA ALA A 83 1.84 -15.57 0.34
C ALA A 83 1.42 -14.49 -0.69
N LEU A 84 1.37 -13.21 -0.30
CA LEU A 84 1.07 -12.10 -1.22
C LEU A 84 2.20 -11.91 -2.25
N LYS A 85 3.46 -12.04 -1.85
CA LYS A 85 4.61 -11.97 -2.75
C LYS A 85 4.61 -13.13 -3.76
N GLU A 86 4.25 -14.35 -3.33
CA GLU A 86 4.06 -15.51 -4.22
C GLU A 86 2.94 -15.27 -5.26
N LYS A 87 1.97 -14.41 -4.95
CA LYS A 87 0.94 -13.94 -5.89
C LYS A 87 1.40 -12.80 -6.80
N GLY A 88 2.67 -12.37 -6.70
CA GLY A 88 3.23 -11.27 -7.48
C GLY A 88 2.86 -9.88 -6.96
N LEU A 89 2.34 -9.77 -5.74
CA LEU A 89 2.05 -8.49 -5.10
C LEU A 89 3.27 -8.01 -4.30
N ASP A 90 3.88 -6.91 -4.75
CA ASP A 90 4.87 -6.18 -3.95
C ASP A 90 4.21 -5.47 -2.75
N VAL A 91 4.31 -6.12 -1.59
CA VAL A 91 3.67 -5.75 -0.33
C VAL A 91 4.65 -6.02 0.82
N THR A 92 4.62 -5.16 1.83
CA THR A 92 5.20 -5.40 3.15
C THR A 92 4.06 -5.45 4.18
N VAL A 93 4.16 -6.34 5.17
CA VAL A 93 3.14 -6.47 6.23
C VAL A 93 3.82 -6.34 7.59
N ALA A 94 3.71 -5.15 8.19
CA ALA A 94 4.23 -4.89 9.53
C ALA A 94 3.39 -5.61 10.59
N ASN A 95 4.07 -6.26 11.53
CA ASN A 95 3.42 -6.91 12.67
C ASN A 95 3.20 -5.90 13.79
N ALA A 96 1.95 -5.50 14.00
CA ALA A 96 1.51 -4.71 15.15
C ALA A 96 0.62 -5.54 16.08
N GLY A 97 0.91 -6.83 16.21
CA GLY A 97 0.28 -7.76 17.15
C GLY A 97 0.86 -7.64 18.55
N VAL A 98 -0.01 -7.56 19.57
CA VAL A 98 0.40 -7.59 20.99
C VAL A 98 -0.40 -8.65 21.73
N SER A 99 0.28 -9.66 22.26
CA SER A 99 -0.38 -10.75 22.97
C SER A 99 -1.17 -10.25 24.19
N GLY A 100 -2.43 -10.63 24.28
CA GLY A 100 -3.32 -10.25 25.39
C GLY A 100 -4.06 -8.92 25.22
N ASP A 101 -3.87 -8.23 24.09
CA ASP A 101 -4.60 -7.00 23.79
C ASP A 101 -6.10 -7.23 23.69
N THR A 102 -6.84 -6.36 24.37
CA THR A 102 -8.27 -6.14 24.10
C THR A 102 -8.42 -5.09 23.01
N ALA A 103 -9.64 -4.92 22.48
CA ALA A 103 -9.93 -3.82 21.57
C ALA A 103 -9.58 -2.44 22.18
N THR A 104 -9.78 -2.26 23.49
CA THR A 104 -9.37 -1.02 24.19
C THR A 104 -7.86 -0.87 24.24
N GLY A 105 -7.11 -1.95 24.52
CA GLY A 105 -5.64 -1.92 24.47
C GLY A 105 -5.11 -1.56 23.09
N GLY A 106 -5.72 -2.12 22.04
CA GLY A 106 -5.41 -1.74 20.65
C GLY A 106 -5.72 -0.27 20.34
N LEU A 107 -6.83 0.26 20.87
CA LEU A 107 -7.21 1.67 20.73
C LEU A 107 -6.20 2.60 21.39
N ASP A 108 -5.70 2.23 22.57
CA ASP A 108 -4.72 3.05 23.29
C ASP A 108 -3.43 3.22 22.48
N ARG A 109 -3.09 2.24 21.63
CA ARG A 109 -1.83 2.19 20.89
C ARG A 109 -1.90 2.40 19.39
N VAL A 110 -3.09 2.59 18.82
CA VAL A 110 -3.29 2.64 17.37
C VAL A 110 -2.38 3.67 16.69
N ASP A 111 -2.20 4.83 17.32
CA ASP A 111 -1.47 5.96 16.71
C ASP A 111 0.03 5.69 16.54
N TRP A 112 0.67 5.01 17.50
CA TRP A 112 2.09 4.63 17.37
C TRP A 112 2.29 3.26 16.72
N SER A 113 1.29 2.39 16.77
CA SER A 113 1.35 1.05 16.16
C SER A 113 1.14 1.08 14.65
N VAL A 114 0.44 2.10 14.14
CA VAL A 114 0.21 2.33 12.72
C VAL A 114 0.95 3.61 12.32
N PRO A 115 2.19 3.53 11.81
CA PRO A 115 2.96 4.72 11.46
C PRO A 115 2.45 5.38 10.19
N ASP A 116 2.86 6.63 9.97
CA ASP A 116 2.56 7.35 8.73
C ASP A 116 3.18 6.65 7.49
N GLY A 117 2.51 6.83 6.35
CA GLY A 117 2.82 6.10 5.12
C GLY A 117 2.38 4.64 5.14
N THR A 118 1.48 4.26 6.05
CA THR A 118 0.74 2.99 5.98
C THR A 118 -0.36 3.12 4.92
N ASP A 119 -0.38 2.21 3.96
CA ASP A 119 -1.38 2.19 2.88
C ASP A 119 -2.67 1.49 3.28
N GLY A 120 -2.64 0.61 4.27
CA GLY A 120 -3.84 -0.07 4.76
C GLY A 120 -3.60 -0.89 6.03
N VAL A 121 -4.68 -1.12 6.78
CA VAL A 121 -4.65 -1.89 8.03
C VAL A 121 -5.54 -3.12 7.94
N ILE A 122 -5.03 -4.25 8.40
CA ILE A 122 -5.82 -5.44 8.74
C ILE A 122 -6.04 -5.38 10.26
N LEU A 123 -7.28 -5.17 10.69
CA LEU A 123 -7.67 -5.01 12.09
C LEU A 123 -8.23 -6.32 12.63
N GLU A 124 -7.55 -6.93 13.59
CA GLU A 124 -7.88 -8.22 14.20
C GLU A 124 -7.84 -8.09 15.73
N LEU A 125 -8.97 -7.71 16.33
CA LEU A 125 -9.07 -7.53 17.79
C LEU A 125 -10.44 -7.98 18.31
N GLY A 126 -10.46 -8.32 19.60
CA GLY A 126 -11.68 -8.66 20.35
C GLY A 126 -11.69 -10.10 20.90
N ALA A 127 -10.74 -10.96 20.52
CA ALA A 127 -10.66 -12.30 21.08
C ALA A 127 -10.43 -12.27 22.61
N ASN A 128 -9.54 -11.40 23.09
CA ASN A 128 -9.31 -11.26 24.53
C ASN A 128 -10.49 -10.64 25.29
N ASP A 129 -11.23 -9.71 24.68
CA ASP A 129 -12.47 -9.18 25.26
C ASP A 129 -13.48 -10.31 25.49
N MET A 130 -13.65 -11.17 24.49
CA MET A 130 -14.50 -12.36 24.54
C MET A 130 -14.05 -13.33 25.62
N LEU A 131 -12.75 -13.66 25.67
CA LEU A 131 -12.19 -14.56 26.68
C LEU A 131 -12.34 -14.02 28.11
N ARG A 132 -12.37 -12.69 28.28
CA ARG A 132 -12.58 -12.01 29.57
C ARG A 132 -14.06 -11.81 29.92
N GLY A 133 -14.98 -12.13 29.02
CA GLY A 133 -16.40 -11.85 29.19
C GLY A 133 -16.72 -10.35 29.27
N THR A 134 -15.88 -9.50 28.68
CA THR A 134 -16.10 -8.06 28.59
C THR A 134 -17.43 -7.79 27.88
N ASP A 135 -18.19 -6.80 28.33
CA ASP A 135 -19.43 -6.39 27.64
C ASP A 135 -19.13 -6.08 26.17
N PRO A 136 -19.77 -6.77 25.19
CA PRO A 136 -19.55 -6.54 23.77
C PRO A 136 -19.67 -5.08 23.33
N ALA A 137 -20.45 -4.25 24.03
CA ALA A 137 -20.56 -2.82 23.73
C ALA A 137 -19.25 -2.06 23.96
N VAL A 138 -18.43 -2.47 24.93
CA VAL A 138 -17.09 -1.89 25.17
C VAL A 138 -16.17 -2.22 23.99
N THR A 139 -16.18 -3.47 23.55
CA THR A 139 -15.41 -3.93 22.39
C THR A 139 -15.86 -3.20 21.12
N GLU A 140 -17.17 -3.08 20.88
CA GLU A 140 -17.71 -2.34 19.73
C GLU A 140 -17.23 -0.90 19.72
N LYS A 141 -17.34 -0.20 20.86
CA LYS A 141 -16.93 1.20 20.98
C LYS A 141 -15.43 1.38 20.71
N ALA A 142 -14.60 0.47 21.20
CA ALA A 142 -13.17 0.53 20.97
C ALA A 142 -12.80 0.27 19.51
N LEU A 143 -13.40 -0.75 18.87
CA LEU A 143 -13.20 -1.03 17.44
C LEU A 143 -13.68 0.13 16.56
N ASP A 144 -14.86 0.69 16.86
CA ASP A 144 -15.41 1.85 16.16
C ASP A 144 -14.45 3.05 16.21
N ALA A 145 -13.88 3.32 17.39
CA ALA A 145 -12.90 4.40 17.58
C ALA A 145 -11.58 4.14 16.85
N ILE A 146 -11.06 2.90 16.84
CA ILE A 146 -9.86 2.54 16.05
C ILE A 146 -10.12 2.80 14.57
N ILE A 147 -11.25 2.31 14.05
CA ILE A 147 -11.63 2.47 12.65
C ILE A 147 -11.76 3.96 12.29
N ALA A 148 -12.43 4.75 13.14
CA ALA A 148 -12.58 6.18 12.94
C ALA A 148 -11.22 6.90 12.86
N ARG A 149 -10.32 6.66 13.81
CA ARG A 149 -8.97 7.28 13.83
C ARG A 149 -8.16 6.92 12.59
N LEU A 150 -8.20 5.66 12.15
CA LEU A 150 -7.49 5.24 10.94
C LEU A 150 -8.07 5.92 9.68
N LYS A 151 -9.40 6.04 9.60
CA LYS A 151 -10.08 6.74 8.49
C LYS A 151 -9.81 8.24 8.49
N GLU A 152 -9.73 8.89 9.65
CA GLU A 152 -9.33 10.30 9.77
C GLU A 152 -7.93 10.54 9.22
N ARG A 153 -7.04 9.55 9.37
CA ARG A 153 -5.68 9.55 8.79
C ARG A 153 -5.65 9.14 7.31
N GLY A 154 -6.81 8.88 6.70
CA GLY A 154 -6.92 8.42 5.32
C GLY A 154 -6.47 6.98 5.08
N ILE A 155 -6.32 6.17 6.14
CA ILE A 155 -5.83 4.79 6.07
C ILE A 155 -7.03 3.84 5.96
N PRO A 156 -7.21 3.13 4.83
CA PRO A 156 -8.28 2.14 4.68
C PRO A 156 -8.10 0.95 5.63
N VAL A 157 -9.22 0.38 6.07
CA VAL A 157 -9.24 -0.74 7.03
C VAL A 157 -9.96 -1.94 6.42
N MET A 158 -9.34 -3.11 6.51
CA MET A 158 -9.99 -4.40 6.38
C MET A 158 -10.20 -4.98 7.79
N LEU A 159 -11.43 -5.33 8.11
CA LEU A 159 -11.79 -5.88 9.41
C LEU A 159 -11.72 -7.41 9.37
N ALA A 160 -10.94 -8.01 10.27
CA ALA A 160 -10.93 -9.45 10.49
C ALA A 160 -11.77 -9.77 11.73
N GLY A 161 -12.91 -10.43 11.49
CA GLY A 161 -13.91 -10.70 12.52
C GLY A 161 -13.53 -11.81 13.48
N MET A 162 -14.13 -11.79 14.67
CA MET A 162 -14.04 -12.86 15.66
C MET A 162 -15.42 -13.42 15.98
N LYS A 163 -15.47 -14.60 16.59
CA LYS A 163 -16.69 -15.21 17.10
C LYS A 163 -16.57 -15.53 18.58
N ALA A 164 -17.68 -15.43 19.29
CA ALA A 164 -17.76 -15.81 20.69
C ALA A 164 -17.72 -17.32 20.89
N ALA A 165 -17.08 -17.72 21.99
CA ALA A 165 -17.15 -19.09 22.49
C ALA A 165 -18.59 -19.39 22.95
N ARG A 166 -19.09 -20.56 22.56
CA ARG A 166 -20.52 -20.91 22.75
C ARG A 166 -20.91 -21.11 24.22
N ASN A 167 -19.94 -21.31 25.10
CA ASN A 167 -20.12 -21.43 26.55
C ASN A 167 -20.41 -20.09 27.25
N LEU A 168 -20.29 -18.94 26.59
CA LEU A 168 -20.60 -17.62 27.17
C LEU A 168 -22.10 -17.29 27.16
N GLY A 169 -22.94 -18.20 26.65
CA GLY A 169 -24.39 -18.05 26.60
C GLY A 169 -24.89 -17.36 25.33
N PRO A 170 -26.14 -17.67 24.90
CA PRO A 170 -26.67 -17.25 23.61
C PRO A 170 -26.74 -15.73 23.44
N ASP A 171 -27.07 -14.99 24.51
CA ASP A 171 -27.20 -13.53 24.46
C ASP A 171 -25.85 -12.84 24.23
N TYR A 172 -24.79 -13.28 24.93
CA TYR A 172 -23.45 -12.76 24.73
C TYR A 172 -22.97 -13.06 23.30
N VAL A 173 -23.16 -14.31 22.88
CA VAL A 173 -22.78 -14.78 21.55
C VAL A 173 -23.46 -13.97 20.45
N ALA A 174 -24.77 -13.75 20.54
CA ALA A 174 -25.52 -12.98 19.55
C ALA A 174 -25.03 -11.54 19.46
N ARG A 175 -24.77 -10.90 20.61
CA ARG A 175 -24.28 -9.52 20.67
C ARG A 175 -22.86 -9.38 20.12
N PHE A 176 -21.97 -10.30 20.50
CA PHE A 176 -20.56 -10.31 20.10
C PHE A 176 -20.36 -10.67 18.62
N ASP A 177 -20.98 -11.74 18.13
CA ASP A 177 -20.84 -12.18 16.73
C ASP A 177 -21.36 -11.10 15.75
N ALA A 178 -22.32 -10.27 16.20
CA ALA A 178 -22.90 -9.22 15.39
C ALA A 178 -22.10 -7.89 15.40
N LEU A 179 -21.05 -7.74 16.22
CA LEU A 179 -20.21 -6.53 16.24
C LEU A 179 -19.57 -6.28 14.87
N TYR A 180 -18.90 -7.29 14.34
CA TYR A 180 -18.07 -7.20 13.14
C TYR A 180 -18.85 -6.88 11.86
N PRO A 181 -19.96 -7.56 11.51
CA PRO A 181 -20.78 -7.17 10.36
C PRO A 181 -21.38 -5.76 10.51
N ARG A 182 -21.83 -5.37 11.71
CA ARG A 182 -22.36 -4.01 11.94
C ARG A 182 -21.30 -2.93 11.73
N LEU A 183 -20.10 -3.13 12.26
CA LEU A 183 -19.00 -2.17 12.09
C LEU A 183 -18.55 -2.10 10.63
N ALA A 184 -18.47 -3.24 9.94
CA ALA A 184 -18.14 -3.28 8.53
C ALA A 184 -19.16 -2.53 7.67
N GLU A 185 -20.46 -2.74 7.91
CA GLU A 185 -21.53 -2.01 7.23
C GLU A 185 -21.48 -0.51 7.53
N ARG A 186 -21.40 -0.13 8.81
CA ARG A 186 -21.37 1.28 9.26
C ARG A 186 -20.23 2.06 8.61
N HIS A 187 -19.05 1.44 8.49
CA HIS A 187 -17.85 2.10 8.00
C HIS A 187 -17.51 1.81 6.54
N GLY A 188 -18.28 0.97 5.85
CA GLY A 188 -18.03 0.56 4.47
C GLY A 188 -16.76 -0.29 4.31
N LEU A 189 -16.45 -1.14 5.29
CA LEU A 189 -15.20 -1.92 5.32
C LEU A 189 -15.33 -3.24 4.57
N MET A 190 -14.19 -3.72 4.08
CA MET A 190 -14.06 -5.14 3.72
C MET A 190 -14.00 -5.97 5.01
N LEU A 191 -14.86 -6.98 5.11
CA LEU A 191 -14.92 -7.89 6.26
C LEU A 191 -14.44 -9.29 5.88
N TYR A 192 -13.45 -9.81 6.59
CA TYR A 192 -13.23 -11.25 6.70
C TYR A 192 -14.01 -11.77 7.90
N PRO A 193 -15.08 -12.59 7.72
CA PRO A 193 -16.08 -12.79 8.77
C PRO A 193 -15.56 -13.44 10.06
N PHE A 194 -14.61 -14.35 9.97
CA PHE A 194 -14.05 -15.04 11.12
C PHE A 194 -12.58 -15.41 10.88
N PHE A 195 -11.68 -14.76 11.61
CA PHE A 195 -10.23 -14.91 11.46
C PHE A 195 -9.75 -16.35 11.65
N LEU A 196 -10.34 -17.08 12.59
CA LEU A 196 -9.97 -18.45 12.93
C LEU A 196 -10.82 -19.51 12.21
N ASP A 197 -11.46 -19.18 11.09
CA ASP A 197 -12.28 -20.12 10.33
C ASP A 197 -11.43 -21.32 9.86
N GLY A 198 -11.93 -22.53 10.14
CA GLY A 198 -11.19 -23.77 9.90
C GLY A 198 -10.00 -24.05 10.82
N VAL A 199 -9.77 -23.24 11.87
CA VAL A 199 -8.70 -23.46 12.87
C VAL A 199 -9.26 -23.63 14.28
N ALA A 200 -10.19 -22.78 14.71
CA ALA A 200 -10.65 -22.74 16.11
C ALA A 200 -11.20 -24.07 16.67
N THR A 201 -11.69 -24.96 15.80
CA THR A 201 -12.26 -26.25 16.20
C THR A 201 -11.32 -27.45 15.93
N ASP A 202 -10.14 -27.22 15.34
CA ASP A 202 -9.19 -28.26 15.01
C ASP A 202 -7.98 -28.22 15.96
N ARG A 203 -7.94 -29.19 16.89
CA ARG A 203 -6.87 -29.30 17.89
C ARG A 203 -5.49 -29.56 17.31
N SER A 204 -5.40 -30.08 16.08
CA SER A 204 -4.11 -30.25 15.40
C SER A 204 -3.54 -28.92 14.88
N LEU A 205 -4.39 -27.90 14.75
CA LEU A 205 -4.03 -26.57 14.27
C LEU A 205 -3.88 -25.54 15.39
N THR A 206 -4.11 -25.93 16.65
CA THR A 206 -3.91 -25.08 17.84
C THR A 206 -2.77 -25.59 18.72
N LEU A 207 -2.11 -24.68 19.42
CA LEU A 207 -1.16 -24.98 20.50
C LEU A 207 -1.86 -25.74 21.65
N PRO A 208 -1.10 -26.31 22.62
CA PRO A 208 -1.67 -27.07 23.73
C PRO A 208 -2.68 -26.30 24.58
N ASP A 209 -2.64 -24.96 24.58
CA ASP A 209 -3.64 -24.11 25.24
C ASP A 209 -5.02 -24.16 24.56
N GLY A 210 -5.11 -24.61 23.31
CA GLY A 210 -6.34 -24.68 22.55
C GLY A 210 -6.87 -23.35 22.01
N LEU A 211 -6.10 -22.27 22.15
CA LEU A 211 -6.50 -20.91 21.79
C LEU A 211 -5.67 -20.38 20.62
N HIS A 212 -4.36 -20.62 20.68
CA HIS A 212 -3.43 -20.02 19.73
C HIS A 212 -3.12 -20.97 18.57
N PRO A 213 -3.06 -20.50 17.32
CA PRO A 213 -2.70 -21.33 16.18
C PRO A 213 -1.27 -21.88 16.27
N THR A 214 -1.05 -23.11 15.79
CA THR A 214 0.30 -23.58 15.42
C THR A 214 0.77 -22.87 14.14
N ALA A 215 2.02 -23.07 13.73
CA ALA A 215 2.49 -22.60 12.41
C ALA A 215 1.58 -23.08 11.25
N LYS A 216 1.13 -24.35 11.29
CA LYS A 216 0.17 -24.88 10.31
C LYS A 216 -1.22 -24.24 10.44
N GLY A 217 -1.63 -23.89 11.65
CA GLY A 217 -2.84 -23.11 11.89
C GLY A 217 -2.75 -21.71 11.27
N VAL A 218 -1.61 -21.03 11.41
CA VAL A 218 -1.36 -19.74 10.75
C VAL A 218 -1.39 -19.88 9.23
N GLU A 219 -0.75 -20.91 8.66
CA GLU A 219 -0.84 -21.19 7.22
C GLU A 219 -2.29 -21.39 6.75
N ARG A 220 -3.11 -22.09 7.56
CA ARG A 220 -4.54 -22.27 7.28
C ARG A 220 -5.32 -20.95 7.34
N ILE A 221 -5.06 -20.10 8.33
CA ILE A 221 -5.66 -18.75 8.42
C ILE A 221 -5.29 -17.93 7.19
N VAL A 222 -3.99 -17.89 6.84
CA VAL A 222 -3.51 -17.13 5.69
C VAL A 222 -4.17 -17.63 4.40
N ALA A 223 -4.22 -18.94 4.17
CA ALA A 223 -4.89 -19.50 3.00
C ALA A 223 -6.37 -19.10 2.90
N GLY A 224 -7.07 -18.99 4.03
CA GLY A 224 -8.48 -18.57 4.08
C GLY A 224 -8.69 -17.07 3.83
N ILE A 225 -7.87 -16.21 4.43
CA ILE A 225 -8.03 -14.75 4.33
C ILE A 225 -7.41 -14.15 3.06
N LEU A 226 -6.43 -14.84 2.45
CA LEU A 226 -5.63 -14.35 1.33
C LEU A 226 -6.46 -13.75 0.18
N PRO A 227 -7.55 -14.37 -0.32
CA PRO A 227 -8.35 -13.78 -1.41
C PRO A 227 -8.96 -12.42 -1.06
N SER A 228 -9.32 -12.23 0.22
CA SER A 228 -9.83 -10.95 0.72
C SER A 228 -8.71 -9.91 0.80
N VAL A 229 -7.53 -10.29 1.29
CA VAL A 229 -6.37 -9.38 1.34
C VAL A 229 -5.88 -9.00 -0.06
N GLU A 230 -5.87 -9.93 -1.02
CA GLU A 230 -5.56 -9.64 -2.44
C GLU A 230 -6.53 -8.60 -3.02
N SER A 231 -7.83 -8.77 -2.73
CA SER A 231 -8.86 -7.82 -3.14
C SER A 231 -8.69 -6.45 -2.47
N PHE A 232 -8.34 -6.43 -1.19
CA PHE A 232 -8.05 -5.22 -0.43
C PHE A 232 -6.83 -4.49 -1.01
N ALA A 233 -5.69 -5.18 -1.17
CA ALA A 233 -4.47 -4.63 -1.74
C ALA A 233 -4.68 -4.09 -3.17
N THR A 234 -5.47 -4.78 -3.99
CA THR A 234 -5.82 -4.32 -5.34
C THR A 234 -6.64 -3.01 -5.32
N ARG A 235 -7.53 -2.83 -4.33
CA ARG A 235 -8.27 -1.57 -4.15
C ARG A 235 -7.35 -0.44 -3.72
N LEU A 236 -6.40 -0.71 -2.81
CA LEU A 236 -5.41 0.30 -2.37
C LEU A 236 -4.59 0.85 -3.53
N ARG A 237 -4.10 -0.01 -4.44
CA ARG A 237 -3.33 0.43 -5.62
C ARG A 237 -4.13 1.26 -6.63
N LYS A 238 -5.46 1.16 -6.61
CA LYS A 238 -6.36 1.89 -7.52
C LYS A 238 -6.89 3.17 -6.89
N ALA A 239 -6.67 3.39 -5.61
CA ALA A 239 -7.03 4.65 -4.96
C ALA A 239 -6.18 5.78 -5.59
N PRO A 240 -6.81 6.90 -6.00
CA PRO A 240 -6.15 8.01 -6.66
C PRO A 240 -5.16 8.75 -5.75
#